data_AF-A0AA42BHK8-F1
#
_entry.id   AF-A0AA42BHK8-F1
#
_cell.length_a   1.000
_cell.length_b   1.000
_cell.length_c   1.000
_cell.angle_alpha   90.00
_cell.angle_beta   90.00
_cell.angle_gamma   90.00
#
_symmetry.space_group_name_H-M   'P 1'
#
loop_
_entity.id
_entity.type
_entity.pdbx_description
1 polymer ?
#
loop_
_entity_poly.entity_id
_entity_poly.type
_entity_poly.pdbx_seq_one_letter_code
_entity_poly.pdbx_strand_id
1 'polypeptide(L)'
;MPRPIQAVIHGPALANNLQVARRHAPNSRVWAVVKANAYGHGIERAYEGLRQTDGFGLLDLDEAVRLRQLGWQGPVLLLEGFFKPEDLAIVEQYRLTTTVHCEEQLRMLELARLKGPISVQLKINTGMSRLGFAPAAYRAAWERARAISGVGTIVHMTHFSDADGPRGIEHQLTAFEHATQGLPGEASLSNSAATLWHPKAHRDWVRPGVIMYGASPTGVAADIDGTGLMPAMSLKSELIAIQDLQPGATIGYGSRFTVEHPMRIGIVACGYADGYPRHAPGWDGNHTPVLVNGTRTHIVGRVSMDMITVDLTGVPEARVGTPVTLWGEGLPIDDVAQASGTVGYELMCALAPRVPVSVEPVSTADAGDLGKAA
;
A
#
# COMPACT_ATOMS: atom_id res chain seq x y z
N MET A 1 7.65 -24.08 20.89
CA MET A 1 7.67 -23.67 19.46
C MET A 1 6.87 -22.38 19.35
N PRO A 2 7.34 -21.35 18.64
CA PRO A 2 6.46 -20.24 18.29
C PRO A 2 5.29 -20.80 17.45
N ARG A 3 4.13 -20.16 17.58
CA ARG A 3 2.95 -20.49 16.77
C ARG A 3 3.32 -20.44 15.27
N PRO A 4 2.91 -21.41 14.43
CA PRO A 4 3.34 -21.50 13.03
C PRO A 4 2.57 -20.51 12.16
N ILE A 5 2.92 -19.23 12.31
CA ILE A 5 2.41 -18.09 11.54
C ILE A 5 3.57 -17.14 11.30
N GLN A 6 3.68 -16.62 10.09
CA GLN A 6 4.75 -15.71 9.71
C GLN A 6 4.35 -14.83 8.53
N ALA A 7 4.75 -13.57 8.56
CA ALA A 7 4.81 -12.74 7.37
C ALA A 7 6.25 -12.71 6.82
N VAL A 8 6.41 -12.90 5.52
CA VAL A 8 7.67 -12.76 4.80
C VAL A 8 7.58 -11.50 3.95
N ILE A 9 8.53 -10.58 4.12
CA ILE A 9 8.66 -9.37 3.29
C ILE A 9 9.72 -9.64 2.24
N HIS A 10 9.33 -9.52 0.97
CA HIS A 10 10.18 -9.84 -0.18
C HIS A 10 10.90 -8.58 -0.67
N GLY A 11 12.12 -8.35 -0.18
CA GLY A 11 12.97 -7.22 -0.59
C GLY A 11 13.18 -7.13 -2.11
N PRO A 12 13.52 -8.23 -2.80
CA PRO A 12 13.64 -8.26 -4.26
C PRO A 12 12.35 -7.83 -4.99
N ALA A 13 11.18 -8.22 -4.48
CA ALA A 13 9.89 -7.82 -5.06
C ALA A 13 9.66 -6.30 -4.94
N LEU A 14 9.97 -5.70 -3.78
CA LEU A 14 9.91 -4.23 -3.59
C LEU A 14 10.83 -3.49 -4.59
N ALA A 15 12.05 -3.98 -4.76
CA ALA A 15 13.01 -3.42 -5.72
C ALA A 15 12.51 -3.54 -7.17
N ASN A 16 12.01 -4.72 -7.55
CA ASN A 16 11.40 -4.93 -8.86
C ASN A 16 10.21 -3.98 -9.09
N ASN A 17 9.31 -3.86 -8.12
CA ASN A 17 8.10 -3.05 -8.25
C ASN A 17 8.40 -1.55 -8.39
N LEU A 18 9.43 -1.05 -7.70
CA LEU A 18 9.95 0.29 -7.92
C LEU A 18 10.39 0.49 -9.38
N GLN A 19 11.08 -0.49 -9.95
CA GLN A 19 11.55 -0.44 -11.33
C GLN A 19 10.41 -0.57 -12.33
N VAL A 20 9.38 -1.37 -12.04
CA VAL A 20 8.13 -1.41 -12.81
C VAL A 20 7.49 -0.01 -12.85
N ALA A 21 7.38 0.68 -11.71
CA ALA A 21 6.83 2.03 -11.66
C ALA A 21 7.65 3.02 -12.49
N ARG A 22 9.00 2.96 -12.42
CA ARG A 22 9.89 3.77 -13.26
C ARG A 22 9.72 3.49 -14.76
N ARG A 23 9.56 2.22 -15.17
CA ARG A 23 9.31 1.87 -16.57
C ARG A 23 8.00 2.43 -17.11
N HIS A 24 6.96 2.49 -16.29
CA HIS A 24 5.69 3.09 -16.69
C HIS A 24 5.75 4.62 -16.72
N ALA A 25 6.54 5.25 -15.84
CA ALA A 25 6.72 6.70 -15.78
C ALA A 25 8.19 7.13 -15.96
N PRO A 26 8.82 6.88 -17.13
CA PRO A 26 10.26 7.03 -17.31
C PRO A 26 10.77 8.48 -17.24
N ASN A 27 9.87 9.45 -17.44
CA ASN A 27 10.19 10.88 -17.41
C ASN A 27 9.79 11.55 -16.08
N SER A 28 9.40 10.76 -15.07
CA SER A 28 8.93 11.26 -13.79
C SER A 28 9.79 10.73 -12.66
N ARG A 29 9.95 11.55 -11.62
CA ARG A 29 10.52 11.09 -10.35
C ARG A 29 9.46 10.35 -9.54
N VAL A 30 9.90 9.43 -8.70
CA VAL A 30 9.04 8.54 -7.92
C VAL A 30 9.09 8.93 -6.44
N TRP A 31 7.92 9.23 -5.87
CA TRP A 31 7.68 9.16 -4.44
C TRP A 31 7.23 7.74 -4.07
N ALA A 32 8.12 6.91 -3.53
CA ALA A 32 7.71 5.63 -2.95
C ALA A 32 6.86 5.88 -1.70
N VAL A 33 5.56 5.58 -1.76
CA VAL A 33 4.65 5.86 -0.65
C VAL A 33 4.72 4.77 0.40
N VAL A 34 5.18 5.12 1.61
CA VAL A 34 5.47 4.21 2.73
C VAL A 34 4.69 4.53 4.01
N LYS A 35 3.59 5.29 3.91
CA LYS A 35 2.69 5.55 5.05
C LYS A 35 2.12 4.25 5.65
N ALA A 36 1.62 4.36 6.88
CA ALA A 36 1.03 3.23 7.61
C ALA A 36 2.02 2.07 7.71
N ASN A 37 3.24 2.37 8.17
CA ASN A 37 4.33 1.42 8.31
C ASN A 37 4.66 0.64 7.02
N ALA A 38 4.83 1.37 5.91
CA ALA A 38 5.00 0.82 4.57
C ALA A 38 3.87 -0.15 4.18
N TYR A 39 2.61 0.28 4.38
CA TYR A 39 1.43 -0.56 4.13
C TYR A 39 1.53 -1.92 4.86
N GLY A 40 1.94 -1.89 6.13
CA GLY A 40 2.14 -3.07 6.98
C GLY A 40 3.42 -3.88 6.73
N HIS A 41 4.25 -3.52 5.75
CA HIS A 41 5.51 -4.23 5.47
C HIS A 41 6.61 -3.91 6.49
N GLY A 42 6.51 -2.77 7.19
CA GLY A 42 7.58 -2.27 8.07
C GLY A 42 8.52 -1.35 7.31
N ILE A 43 8.65 -0.08 7.72
CA ILE A 43 9.54 0.88 7.03
C ILE A 43 10.99 0.38 7.00
N GLU A 44 11.51 -0.13 8.12
CA GLU A 44 12.88 -0.64 8.21
C GLU A 44 13.08 -1.88 7.34
N ARG A 45 12.04 -2.69 7.16
CA ARG A 45 12.09 -3.92 6.35
C ARG A 45 11.98 -3.61 4.86
N ALA A 46 11.16 -2.63 4.51
CA ALA A 46 10.95 -2.20 3.13
C ALA A 46 12.06 -1.29 2.60
N TYR A 47 12.84 -0.66 3.50
CA TYR A 47 13.79 0.40 3.15
C TYR A 47 14.79 -0.02 2.07
N GLU A 48 15.49 -1.16 2.24
CA GLU A 48 16.51 -1.57 1.27
C GLU A 48 15.93 -1.87 -0.12
N GLY A 49 14.75 -2.49 -0.18
CA GLY A 49 14.04 -2.74 -1.45
C GLY A 49 13.59 -1.46 -2.15
N LEU A 50 13.36 -0.37 -1.40
CA LEU A 50 12.87 0.90 -1.93
C LEU A 50 13.93 2.01 -1.99
N ARG A 51 15.17 1.71 -1.58
CA ARG A 51 16.24 2.71 -1.39
C ARG A 51 16.63 3.45 -2.67
N GLN A 52 16.36 2.90 -3.85
CA GLN A 52 16.62 3.53 -5.15
C GLN A 52 15.51 4.50 -5.62
N THR A 53 14.53 4.80 -4.77
CA THR A 53 13.48 5.78 -5.07
C THR A 53 14.06 7.21 -5.19
N ASP A 54 13.31 8.14 -5.79
CA ASP A 54 13.72 9.55 -5.81
C ASP A 54 13.32 10.29 -4.53
N GLY A 55 12.31 9.78 -3.82
CA GLY A 55 11.81 10.32 -2.57
C GLY A 55 10.86 9.35 -1.86
N PHE A 56 10.70 9.50 -0.55
CA PHE A 56 9.68 8.76 0.20
C PHE A 56 8.47 9.64 0.50
N GLY A 57 7.25 9.11 0.36
CA GLY A 57 6.02 9.78 0.75
C GLY A 57 5.36 9.10 1.95
N LEU A 58 5.06 9.84 3.01
CA LEU A 58 4.48 9.31 4.24
C LEU A 58 3.60 10.36 4.95
N LEU A 59 3.09 10.02 6.14
CA LEU A 59 2.25 10.92 6.94
C LEU A 59 2.89 11.31 8.27
N ASP A 60 3.52 10.35 8.94
CA ASP A 60 3.92 10.49 10.34
C ASP A 60 5.34 11.07 10.49
N LEU A 61 5.52 12.01 11.41
CA LEU A 61 6.81 12.65 11.63
C LEU A 61 7.86 11.68 12.21
N ASP A 62 7.46 10.75 13.08
CA ASP A 62 8.36 9.75 13.64
C ASP A 62 8.81 8.78 12.54
N GLU A 63 7.92 8.42 11.60
CA GLU A 63 8.28 7.66 10.39
C GLU A 63 9.29 8.43 9.50
N ALA A 64 9.14 9.75 9.34
CA ALA A 64 10.11 10.58 8.62
C ALA A 64 11.48 10.60 9.30
N VAL A 65 11.51 10.77 10.63
CA VAL A 65 12.74 10.71 11.42
C VAL A 65 13.37 9.32 11.31
N ARG A 66 12.56 8.27 11.30
CA ARG A 66 13.03 6.89 11.15
C ARG A 66 13.75 6.66 9.82
N LEU A 67 13.23 7.19 8.71
CA LEU A 67 13.93 7.14 7.41
C LEU A 67 15.30 7.83 7.47
N ARG A 68 15.40 8.96 8.17
CA ARG A 68 16.68 9.67 8.37
C ARG A 68 17.67 8.83 9.19
N GLN A 69 17.19 8.15 10.23
CA GLN A 69 18.01 7.21 11.03
C GLN A 69 18.48 6.00 10.23
N LEU A 70 17.69 5.53 9.26
CA LEU A 70 18.10 4.48 8.30
C LEU A 70 19.13 4.99 7.26
N GLY A 71 19.46 6.28 7.29
CA GLY A 71 20.47 6.89 6.43
C GLY A 71 19.93 7.53 5.15
N TRP A 72 18.60 7.65 4.99
CA TRP A 72 18.01 8.31 3.83
C TRP A 72 18.37 9.80 3.78
N GLN A 73 19.05 10.22 2.71
CA GLN A 73 19.44 11.62 2.48
C GLN A 73 18.54 12.33 1.46
N GLY A 74 17.76 11.58 0.67
CA GLY A 74 16.85 12.14 -0.31
C GLY A 74 15.63 12.84 0.33
N PRO A 75 14.74 13.40 -0.50
CA PRO A 75 13.59 14.11 0.02
C PRO A 75 12.55 13.16 0.65
N VAL A 76 11.80 13.69 1.61
CA VAL A 76 10.70 12.99 2.30
C VAL A 76 9.48 13.91 2.28
N LEU A 77 8.38 13.42 1.73
CA LEU A 77 7.13 14.17 1.56
C LEU A 77 6.11 13.79 2.63
N LEU A 78 5.66 14.77 3.40
CA LEU A 78 4.47 14.68 4.25
C LEU A 78 3.22 14.89 3.37
N LEU A 79 2.47 13.83 3.09
CA LEU A 79 1.34 13.84 2.13
C LEU A 79 0.09 14.60 2.66
N GLU A 80 -0.01 14.76 3.98
CA GLU A 80 -1.02 15.57 4.67
C GLU A 80 -0.43 16.86 5.26
N GLY A 81 0.88 17.06 5.11
CA GLY A 81 1.56 18.22 5.63
C GLY A 81 1.79 18.13 7.14
N PHE A 82 1.65 19.26 7.82
CA PHE A 82 1.78 19.40 9.26
C PHE A 82 0.44 19.77 9.89
N PHE A 83 0.30 19.53 11.20
CA PHE A 83 -0.97 19.71 11.91
C PHE A 83 -0.91 20.87 12.90
N LYS A 84 0.29 21.22 13.38
CA LYS A 84 0.50 22.31 14.34
C LYS A 84 1.70 23.19 13.94
N PRO A 85 1.75 24.45 14.42
CA PRO A 85 2.91 25.32 14.19
C PRO A 85 4.24 24.70 14.64
N GLU A 86 4.24 23.96 15.75
CA GLU A 86 5.46 23.34 16.30
C GLU A 86 6.10 22.31 15.34
N ASP A 87 5.30 21.64 14.53
CA ASP A 87 5.75 20.62 13.57
C ASP A 87 6.71 21.21 12.52
N LEU A 88 6.59 22.52 12.21
CA LEU A 88 7.45 23.19 11.24
C LEU A 88 8.92 23.17 11.66
N ALA A 89 9.22 23.17 12.95
CA ALA A 89 10.59 23.03 13.43
C ALA A 89 11.19 21.66 13.05
N ILE A 90 10.37 20.59 13.10
CA ILE A 90 10.76 19.24 12.70
C ILE A 90 10.90 19.17 11.17
N VAL A 91 9.97 19.77 10.43
CA VAL A 91 10.03 19.89 8.96
C VAL A 91 11.36 20.51 8.52
N GLU A 92 11.78 21.62 9.15
CA GLU A 92 13.07 22.26 8.86
C GLU A 92 14.25 21.40 9.29
N GLN A 93 14.24 20.89 10.52
CA GLN A 93 15.34 20.10 11.09
C GLN A 93 15.68 18.89 10.22
N TYR A 94 14.67 18.18 9.73
CA TYR A 94 14.84 16.97 8.92
C TYR A 94 14.71 17.20 7.42
N ARG A 95 14.63 18.47 6.98
CA ARG A 95 14.53 18.88 5.58
C ARG A 95 13.41 18.13 4.85
N LEU A 96 12.21 18.17 5.43
CA LEU A 96 11.03 17.51 4.88
C LEU A 96 10.36 18.42 3.83
N THR A 97 9.82 17.80 2.79
CA THR A 97 8.85 18.43 1.89
C THR A 97 7.47 18.30 2.52
N THR A 98 6.69 19.37 2.56
CA THR A 98 5.37 19.36 3.19
C THR A 98 4.25 19.66 2.19
N THR A 99 3.14 18.94 2.31
CA THR A 99 1.90 19.35 1.64
C THR A 99 1.29 20.55 2.36
N VAL A 100 0.67 21.47 1.61
CA VAL A 100 -0.19 22.53 2.15
C VAL A 100 -1.52 22.45 1.41
N HIS A 101 -2.61 22.25 2.15
CA HIS A 101 -3.90 21.90 1.56
C HIS A 101 -5.10 22.67 2.13
N CYS A 102 -4.90 23.54 3.12
CA CYS A 102 -5.94 24.39 3.67
C CYS A 102 -5.40 25.73 4.17
N GLU A 103 -6.33 26.64 4.47
CA GLU A 103 -6.05 28.00 4.94
C GLU A 103 -5.29 28.01 6.28
N GLU A 104 -5.61 27.08 7.18
CA GLU A 104 -4.96 26.98 8.48
C GLU A 104 -3.47 26.67 8.34
N GLN A 105 -3.10 25.68 7.51
CA GLN A 105 -1.70 25.36 7.23
C GLN A 105 -0.97 26.53 6.55
N LEU A 106 -1.61 27.19 5.59
CA LEU A 106 -1.03 28.35 4.92
C LEU A 106 -0.75 29.49 5.92
N ARG A 107 -1.70 29.78 6.82
CA ARG A 107 -1.52 30.78 7.88
C ARG A 107 -0.41 30.41 8.85
N MET A 108 -0.30 29.13 9.23
CA MET A 108 0.81 28.68 10.07
C MET A 108 2.17 28.95 9.42
N LEU A 109 2.30 28.74 8.10
CA LEU A 109 3.51 29.09 7.36
C LEU A 109 3.76 30.59 7.27
N GLU A 110 2.72 31.40 7.05
CA GLU A 110 2.84 32.86 7.01
C GLU A 110 3.34 33.45 8.34
N LEU A 111 2.96 32.83 9.45
CA LEU A 111 3.37 33.23 10.80
C LEU A 111 4.70 32.61 11.23
N ALA A 112 5.18 31.59 10.51
CA ALA A 112 6.40 30.88 10.87
C ALA A 112 7.64 31.73 10.58
N ARG A 113 8.61 31.68 11.49
CA ARG A 113 9.94 32.25 11.29
C ARG A 113 10.88 31.15 10.79
N LEU A 114 10.68 30.75 9.54
CA LEU A 114 11.51 29.74 8.89
C LEU A 114 12.97 30.23 8.79
N LYS A 115 13.89 29.34 9.13
CA LYS A 115 15.35 29.54 9.08
C LYS A 115 15.94 29.19 7.72
N GLY A 116 15.24 28.38 6.91
CA GLY A 116 15.68 27.97 5.58
C GLY A 116 14.51 27.67 4.64
N PRO A 117 14.80 27.48 3.33
CA PRO A 117 13.78 27.16 2.36
C PRO A 117 13.18 25.77 2.62
N ILE A 118 11.86 25.69 2.73
CA ILE A 118 11.10 24.43 2.73
C ILE A 118 10.45 24.21 1.36
N SER A 119 10.38 22.96 0.92
CA SER A 119 9.67 22.57 -0.29
C SER A 119 8.20 22.30 0.01
N VAL A 120 7.29 22.90 -0.76
CA VAL A 120 5.84 22.80 -0.56
C VAL A 120 5.18 22.06 -1.73
N GLN A 121 4.31 21.10 -1.42
CA GLN A 121 3.34 20.54 -2.36
C GLN A 121 1.97 21.20 -2.11
N LEU A 122 1.62 22.20 -2.91
CA LEU A 122 0.38 22.95 -2.73
C LEU A 122 -0.78 22.20 -3.41
N LYS A 123 -1.73 21.74 -2.60
CA LYS A 123 -2.72 20.75 -3.02
C LYS A 123 -4.02 21.37 -3.52
N ILE A 124 -4.46 20.93 -4.69
CA ILE A 124 -5.74 21.27 -5.32
C ILE A 124 -6.74 20.13 -5.06
N ASN A 125 -7.94 20.48 -4.63
CA ASN A 125 -9.08 19.58 -4.69
C ASN A 125 -9.68 19.61 -6.09
N THR A 126 -9.44 18.57 -6.88
CA THR A 126 -9.90 18.46 -8.28
C THR A 126 -11.15 17.60 -8.46
N GLY A 127 -11.71 17.05 -7.37
CA GLY A 127 -12.91 16.21 -7.44
C GLY A 127 -13.06 15.23 -6.28
N MET A 128 -11.94 14.75 -5.71
CA MET A 128 -11.98 13.80 -4.58
C MET A 128 -12.66 14.38 -3.32
N SER A 129 -12.63 15.70 -3.14
CA SER A 129 -13.31 16.40 -2.04
C SER A 129 -12.94 15.91 -0.64
N ARG A 130 -11.65 15.60 -0.46
CA ARG A 130 -11.05 15.22 0.84
C ARG A 130 -10.11 16.29 1.38
N LEU A 131 -9.07 16.66 0.64
CA LEU A 131 -8.10 17.71 1.00
C LEU A 131 -7.69 18.52 -0.24
N GLY A 132 -7.34 19.78 -0.03
CA GLY A 132 -6.84 20.69 -1.06
C GLY A 132 -7.73 21.92 -1.24
N PHE A 133 -7.13 22.99 -1.73
CA PHE A 133 -7.86 24.21 -2.05
C PHE A 133 -8.80 23.97 -3.23
N ALA A 134 -9.99 24.57 -3.19
CA ALA A 134 -10.88 24.59 -4.32
C ALA A 134 -10.19 25.27 -5.53
N PRO A 135 -10.46 24.85 -6.79
CA PRO A 135 -9.82 25.42 -7.98
C PRO A 135 -9.88 26.95 -8.04
N ALA A 136 -11.02 27.53 -7.66
CA ALA A 136 -11.23 28.99 -7.65
C ALA A 136 -10.36 29.73 -6.61
N ALA A 137 -9.99 29.07 -5.51
CA ALA A 137 -9.16 29.66 -4.45
C ALA A 137 -7.65 29.38 -4.65
N TYR A 138 -7.31 28.47 -5.56
CA TYR A 138 -5.94 27.94 -5.66
C TYR A 138 -4.90 28.99 -6.03
N ARG A 139 -5.21 29.85 -7.02
CA ARG A 139 -4.29 30.92 -7.44
C ARG A 139 -3.91 31.83 -6.28
N ALA A 140 -4.90 32.27 -5.50
CA ALA A 140 -4.66 33.13 -4.34
C ALA A 140 -3.81 32.42 -3.27
N ALA A 141 -4.07 31.13 -3.00
CA ALA A 141 -3.25 30.34 -2.09
C ALA A 141 -1.81 30.18 -2.59
N TRP A 142 -1.61 29.99 -3.89
CA TRP A 142 -0.29 29.88 -4.51
C TRP A 142 0.48 31.20 -4.45
N GLU A 143 -0.17 32.33 -4.74
CA GLU A 143 0.44 33.66 -4.66
C GLU A 143 0.89 33.98 -3.23
N ARG A 144 0.07 33.64 -2.23
CA ARG A 144 0.41 33.77 -0.82
C ARG A 144 1.57 32.86 -0.44
N ALA A 145 1.50 31.57 -0.77
CA ALA A 145 2.58 30.62 -0.47
C ALA A 145 3.93 31.06 -1.06
N ARG A 146 3.94 31.55 -2.30
CA ARG A 146 5.14 32.06 -2.97
C ARG A 146 5.72 33.32 -2.30
N ALA A 147 4.88 34.12 -1.64
CA ALA A 147 5.32 35.34 -0.96
C ALA A 147 5.90 35.08 0.44
N ILE A 148 5.76 33.87 0.99
CA ILE A 148 6.28 33.52 2.32
C ILE A 148 7.79 33.38 2.26
N SER A 149 8.49 34.20 3.06
CA SER A 149 9.93 34.08 3.27
C SER A 149 10.25 32.72 3.88
N GLY A 150 10.99 31.88 3.16
CA GLY A 150 11.31 30.51 3.56
C GLY A 150 10.51 29.43 2.86
N VAL A 151 9.52 29.76 2.02
CA VAL A 151 9.02 28.80 1.02
C VAL A 151 9.95 28.84 -0.19
N GLY A 152 10.57 27.69 -0.50
CA GLY A 152 11.50 27.54 -1.61
C GLY A 152 10.79 27.15 -2.91
N THR A 153 10.59 25.86 -3.11
CA THR A 153 9.89 25.33 -4.29
C THR A 153 8.41 25.08 -3.98
N ILE A 154 7.55 25.34 -4.97
CA ILE A 154 6.14 24.98 -4.92
C ILE A 154 5.84 23.99 -6.05
N VAL A 155 5.39 22.80 -5.68
CA VAL A 155 4.90 21.76 -6.59
C VAL A 155 3.38 21.75 -6.53
N HIS A 156 2.74 21.75 -7.70
CA HIS A 156 1.30 21.64 -7.82
C HIS A 156 0.86 20.20 -7.60
N MET A 157 0.05 19.95 -6.57
CA MET A 157 -0.34 18.59 -6.20
C MET A 157 -1.85 18.37 -6.35
N THR A 158 -2.26 17.24 -6.89
CA THR A 158 -3.62 16.70 -6.65
C THR A 158 -3.58 15.18 -6.54
N HIS A 159 -4.72 14.55 -6.29
CA HIS A 159 -4.85 13.10 -6.22
C HIS A 159 -6.12 12.63 -6.93
N PHE A 160 -5.98 11.64 -7.80
CA PHE A 160 -7.11 11.06 -8.50
C PHE A 160 -7.99 10.21 -7.57
N SER A 161 -9.31 10.35 -7.71
CA SER A 161 -10.33 9.53 -7.07
C SER A 161 -10.79 8.36 -7.93
N ASP A 162 -10.69 8.47 -9.26
CA ASP A 162 -11.32 7.53 -10.20
C ASP A 162 -10.33 6.98 -11.24
N ALA A 163 -9.02 7.01 -10.98
CA ALA A 163 -8.00 6.57 -11.93
C ALA A 163 -8.06 5.05 -12.24
N ASP A 164 -8.63 4.29 -11.31
CA ASP A 164 -8.92 2.85 -11.37
C ASP A 164 -10.38 2.56 -11.78
N GLY A 165 -11.20 3.59 -11.97
CA GLY A 165 -12.63 3.46 -12.27
C GLY A 165 -13.00 3.87 -13.69
N PRO A 166 -14.22 3.52 -14.14
CA PRO A 166 -14.70 3.80 -15.50
C PRO A 166 -14.83 5.30 -15.79
N ARG A 167 -14.97 6.15 -14.77
CA ARG A 167 -15.02 7.61 -14.94
C ARG A 167 -13.66 8.18 -15.39
N GLY A 168 -12.56 7.54 -14.99
CA GLY A 168 -11.20 7.95 -15.34
C GLY A 168 -10.81 9.33 -14.83
N ILE A 169 -9.70 9.84 -15.35
CA ILE A 169 -9.00 11.00 -14.80
C ILE A 169 -9.37 12.35 -15.43
N GLU A 170 -10.07 12.36 -16.58
CA GLU A 170 -10.21 13.57 -17.41
C GLU A 170 -10.75 14.79 -16.66
N HIS A 171 -11.79 14.57 -15.86
CA HIS A 171 -12.46 15.65 -15.15
C HIS A 171 -11.53 16.31 -14.11
N GLN A 172 -10.74 15.50 -13.40
CA GLN A 172 -9.77 16.00 -12.42
C GLN A 172 -8.55 16.62 -13.09
N LEU A 173 -8.09 16.03 -14.21
CA LEU A 173 -6.98 16.57 -14.99
C LEU A 173 -7.32 17.94 -15.57
N THR A 174 -8.54 18.09 -16.13
CA THR A 174 -9.03 19.38 -16.65
C THR A 174 -9.13 20.42 -15.52
N ALA A 175 -9.67 20.05 -14.37
CA ALA A 175 -9.76 20.95 -13.21
C ALA A 175 -8.37 21.38 -12.71
N PHE A 176 -7.41 20.45 -12.70
CA PHE A 176 -6.02 20.74 -12.35
C PHE A 176 -5.40 21.74 -13.33
N GLU A 177 -5.44 21.46 -14.63
CA GLU A 177 -4.84 22.28 -15.68
C GLU A 177 -5.42 23.70 -15.68
N HIS A 178 -6.74 23.84 -15.48
CA HIS A 178 -7.38 25.14 -15.36
C HIS A 178 -6.91 25.91 -14.13
N ALA A 179 -6.84 25.25 -12.97
CA ALA A 179 -6.42 25.89 -11.72
C ALA A 179 -4.93 26.33 -11.72
N THR A 180 -4.07 25.58 -12.43
CA THR A 180 -2.63 25.84 -12.51
C THR A 180 -2.22 26.68 -13.73
N GLN A 181 -3.17 27.09 -14.58
CA GLN A 181 -2.85 27.78 -15.82
C GLN A 181 -2.03 29.05 -15.58
N GLY A 182 -0.85 29.14 -16.21
CA GLY A 182 0.06 30.28 -16.08
C GLY A 182 0.77 30.39 -14.72
N LEU A 183 0.66 29.37 -13.85
CA LEU A 183 1.45 29.28 -12.62
C LEU A 183 2.71 28.43 -12.89
N PRO A 184 3.92 28.94 -12.60
CA PRO A 184 5.14 28.16 -12.72
C PRO A 184 5.26 27.17 -11.55
N GLY A 185 5.83 26.00 -11.84
CA GLY A 185 6.08 24.96 -10.86
C GLY A 185 6.00 23.58 -11.49
N GLU A 186 6.62 22.61 -10.82
CA GLU A 186 6.45 21.19 -11.14
C GLU A 186 5.05 20.71 -10.72
N ALA A 187 4.66 19.53 -11.17
CA ALA A 187 3.37 18.93 -10.84
C ALA A 187 3.49 17.47 -10.38
N SER A 188 2.63 17.08 -9.43
CA SER A 188 2.49 15.72 -8.93
C SER A 188 1.02 15.30 -8.82
N LEU A 189 0.59 14.35 -9.65
CA LEU A 189 -0.82 13.94 -9.75
C LEU A 189 -1.00 12.45 -9.51
N SER A 190 -0.23 11.63 -10.24
CA SER A 190 -0.49 10.20 -10.37
C SER A 190 -0.27 9.42 -9.08
N ASN A 191 -1.31 8.72 -8.66
CA ASN A 191 -1.23 7.61 -7.70
C ASN A 191 -0.86 6.32 -8.45
N SER A 192 -0.97 5.16 -7.80
CA SER A 192 -0.63 3.87 -8.42
C SER A 192 -1.40 3.60 -9.73
N ALA A 193 -2.73 3.76 -9.74
CA ALA A 193 -3.56 3.54 -10.94
C ALA A 193 -3.14 4.48 -12.08
N ALA A 194 -2.98 5.77 -11.77
CA ALA A 194 -2.55 6.76 -12.75
C ALA A 194 -1.09 6.64 -13.18
N THR A 195 -0.26 5.87 -12.44
CA THR A 195 1.11 5.54 -12.85
C THR A 195 1.11 4.37 -13.85
N LEU A 196 0.23 3.40 -13.69
CA LEU A 196 0.15 2.26 -14.61
C LEU A 196 -0.59 2.60 -15.91
N TRP A 197 -1.70 3.33 -15.81
CA TRP A 197 -2.68 3.37 -16.90
C TRP A 197 -2.87 4.75 -17.54
N HIS A 198 -2.29 5.81 -16.98
CA HIS A 198 -2.57 7.19 -17.40
C HIS A 198 -1.31 8.03 -17.67
N PRO A 199 -0.52 7.70 -18.71
CA PRO A 199 0.77 8.34 -18.99
C PRO A 199 0.73 9.86 -19.14
N LYS A 200 -0.38 10.41 -19.63
CA LYS A 200 -0.58 11.86 -19.76
C LYS A 200 -0.63 12.61 -18.41
N ALA A 201 -0.82 11.91 -17.30
CA ALA A 201 -0.93 12.51 -15.97
C ALA A 201 0.35 12.38 -15.13
N HIS A 202 1.40 11.72 -15.63
CA HIS A 202 2.61 11.44 -14.84
C HIS A 202 3.33 12.70 -14.35
N ARG A 203 3.44 13.72 -15.22
CA ARG A 203 4.11 15.00 -14.96
C ARG A 203 5.51 14.78 -14.34
N ASP A 204 5.94 15.65 -13.42
CA ASP A 204 7.29 15.63 -12.86
C ASP A 204 7.47 14.57 -11.76
N TRP A 205 6.39 14.24 -11.05
CA TRP A 205 6.40 13.32 -9.91
C TRP A 205 5.18 12.40 -9.87
N VAL A 206 5.43 11.08 -9.87
CA VAL A 206 4.43 10.05 -9.56
C VAL A 206 4.53 9.60 -8.10
N ARG A 207 3.42 9.10 -7.54
CA ARG A 207 3.31 8.69 -6.13
C ARG A 207 2.73 7.27 -5.98
N PRO A 208 3.41 6.24 -6.49
CA PRO A 208 2.94 4.87 -6.35
C PRO A 208 2.98 4.43 -4.88
N GLY A 209 1.85 3.88 -4.43
CA GLY A 209 1.70 3.18 -3.16
C GLY A 209 1.58 1.69 -3.43
N VAL A 210 0.35 1.20 -3.62
CA VAL A 210 0.06 -0.25 -3.77
C VAL A 210 0.93 -1.03 -4.70
N ILE A 211 1.25 -0.46 -5.87
CA ILE A 211 1.96 -1.20 -6.89
C ILE A 211 3.38 -1.45 -6.43
N MET A 212 3.93 -0.63 -5.53
CA MET A 212 5.21 -0.88 -4.87
C MET A 212 5.19 -2.18 -4.07
N TYR A 213 4.02 -2.60 -3.60
CA TYR A 213 3.82 -3.79 -2.77
C TYR A 213 3.21 -4.97 -3.54
N GLY A 214 3.02 -4.83 -4.86
CA GLY A 214 2.58 -5.92 -5.74
C GLY A 214 1.09 -6.25 -5.67
N ALA A 215 0.24 -5.29 -5.30
CA ALA A 215 -1.21 -5.44 -5.37
C ALA A 215 -1.84 -4.46 -6.37
N SER A 216 -3.04 -4.79 -6.83
CA SER A 216 -3.74 -4.08 -7.89
C SER A 216 -4.41 -2.80 -7.37
N PRO A 217 -4.33 -1.67 -8.10
CA PRO A 217 -5.08 -0.47 -7.75
C PRO A 217 -6.59 -0.68 -7.73
N THR A 218 -7.13 -1.57 -8.57
CA THR A 218 -8.58 -1.87 -8.67
C THR A 218 -9.02 -2.94 -7.66
N GLY A 219 -8.07 -3.59 -6.97
CA GLY A 219 -8.36 -4.77 -6.13
C GLY A 219 -8.69 -6.02 -6.94
N VAL A 220 -8.45 -6.03 -8.26
CA VAL A 220 -8.58 -7.20 -9.13
C VAL A 220 -7.19 -7.60 -9.62
N ALA A 221 -6.73 -8.80 -9.26
CA ALA A 221 -5.37 -9.26 -9.58
C ALA A 221 -5.09 -9.26 -11.10
N ALA A 222 -6.07 -9.69 -11.89
CA ALA A 222 -5.95 -9.77 -13.35
C ALA A 222 -5.66 -8.42 -14.04
N ASP A 223 -6.04 -7.30 -13.43
CA ASP A 223 -5.83 -5.97 -14.02
C ASP A 223 -4.36 -5.54 -14.03
N ILE A 224 -3.52 -6.22 -13.24
CA ILE A 224 -2.07 -6.00 -13.22
C ILE A 224 -1.28 -7.18 -13.81
N ASP A 225 -1.95 -8.15 -14.42
CA ASP A 225 -1.29 -9.24 -15.13
C ASP A 225 -0.40 -8.69 -16.26
N GLY A 226 0.82 -9.22 -16.38
CA GLY A 226 1.78 -8.78 -17.39
C GLY A 226 2.51 -7.46 -17.08
N THR A 227 2.16 -6.74 -16.01
CA THR A 227 2.91 -5.54 -15.58
C THR A 227 4.30 -5.86 -15.03
N GLY A 228 4.50 -7.11 -14.60
CA GLY A 228 5.71 -7.58 -13.93
C GLY A 228 5.77 -7.23 -12.45
N LEU A 229 4.68 -6.74 -11.85
CA LEU A 229 4.57 -6.56 -10.41
C LEU A 229 4.63 -7.89 -9.66
N MET A 230 5.29 -7.90 -8.51
CA MET A 230 5.49 -9.08 -7.67
C MET A 230 4.97 -8.81 -6.25
N PRO A 231 4.29 -9.77 -5.60
CA PRO A 231 3.79 -9.58 -4.23
C PRO A 231 4.96 -9.38 -3.26
N ALA A 232 4.94 -8.27 -2.52
CA ALA A 232 6.01 -7.92 -1.59
C ALA A 232 5.83 -8.51 -0.18
N MET A 233 4.69 -9.13 0.11
CA MET A 233 4.40 -9.80 1.38
C MET A 233 3.71 -11.15 1.14
N SER A 234 4.20 -12.17 1.83
CA SER A 234 3.50 -13.45 1.97
C SER A 234 3.11 -13.71 3.43
N LEU A 235 1.83 -13.94 3.70
CA LEU A 235 1.37 -14.44 5.00
C LEU A 235 1.25 -15.96 4.92
N LYS A 236 2.13 -16.65 5.66
CA LYS A 236 2.27 -18.11 5.65
C LYS A 236 1.96 -18.67 7.04
N SER A 237 1.36 -19.86 7.08
CA SER A 237 0.99 -20.60 8.29
C SER A 237 1.13 -22.10 8.04
N GLU A 238 0.67 -22.93 8.98
CA GLU A 238 0.65 -24.38 8.84
C GLU A 238 -0.67 -24.97 9.36
N LEU A 239 -0.99 -26.18 8.88
CA LEU A 239 -2.04 -27.00 9.49
C LEU A 239 -1.61 -27.46 10.88
N ILE A 240 -2.39 -27.16 11.90
CA ILE A 240 -2.15 -27.59 13.30
C ILE A 240 -3.02 -28.78 13.72
N ALA A 241 -4.11 -29.04 13.00
CA ALA A 241 -4.95 -30.20 13.19
C ALA A 241 -5.69 -30.54 11.88
N ILE A 242 -6.15 -31.78 11.78
CA ILE A 242 -7.01 -32.27 10.70
C ILE A 242 -8.16 -33.04 11.32
N GLN A 243 -9.37 -32.86 10.79
CA GLN A 243 -10.58 -33.58 11.21
C GLN A 243 -11.27 -34.21 10.00
N ASP A 244 -11.69 -35.46 10.14
CA ASP A 244 -12.56 -36.13 9.17
C ASP A 244 -14.02 -35.99 9.63
N LEU A 245 -14.83 -35.28 8.85
CA LEU A 245 -16.21 -34.97 9.17
C LEU A 245 -17.17 -35.73 8.28
N GLN A 246 -18.24 -36.24 8.88
CA GLN A 246 -19.34 -36.91 8.20
C GLN A 246 -20.44 -35.91 7.80
N PRO A 247 -21.29 -36.25 6.81
CA PRO A 247 -22.44 -35.43 6.46
C PRO A 247 -23.29 -35.04 7.67
N GLY A 248 -23.72 -33.78 7.73
CA GLY A 248 -24.49 -33.20 8.83
C GLY A 248 -23.64 -32.57 9.95
N ALA A 249 -22.33 -32.80 9.99
CA ALA A 249 -21.43 -32.05 10.87
C ALA A 249 -21.42 -30.56 10.50
N THR A 250 -21.20 -29.67 11.48
CA THR A 250 -21.13 -28.22 11.24
C THR A 250 -19.77 -27.65 11.65
N ILE A 251 -19.34 -26.58 10.98
CA ILE A 251 -18.01 -25.97 11.18
C ILE A 251 -18.12 -24.52 11.67
N GLY A 252 -17.39 -24.25 12.77
CA GLY A 252 -17.14 -22.90 13.26
C GLY A 252 -18.32 -22.21 13.95
N TYR A 253 -18.12 -20.95 14.32
CA TYR A 253 -19.11 -20.19 15.08
C TYR A 253 -20.41 -19.93 14.30
N GLY A 254 -21.52 -20.23 14.96
CA GLY A 254 -22.86 -20.09 14.40
C GLY A 254 -23.24 -21.20 13.42
N SER A 255 -22.42 -22.25 13.29
CA SER A 255 -22.69 -23.43 12.46
C SER A 255 -23.10 -23.07 11.02
N ARG A 256 -22.43 -22.07 10.44
CA ARG A 256 -22.80 -21.51 9.12
C ARG A 256 -22.46 -22.42 7.95
N PHE A 257 -21.55 -23.38 8.16
CA PHE A 257 -21.18 -24.37 7.16
C PHE A 257 -21.59 -25.75 7.66
N THR A 258 -22.34 -26.47 6.85
CA THR A 258 -22.77 -27.85 7.09
C THR A 258 -22.11 -28.75 6.05
N VAL A 259 -21.50 -29.82 6.52
CA VAL A 259 -20.82 -30.82 5.69
C VAL A 259 -21.87 -31.63 4.92
N GLU A 260 -21.83 -31.64 3.59
CA GLU A 260 -22.82 -32.32 2.74
C GLU A 260 -22.39 -33.73 2.30
N HIS A 261 -21.08 -33.98 2.27
CA HIS A 261 -20.43 -35.23 1.93
C HIS A 261 -19.24 -35.45 2.89
N PRO A 262 -18.68 -36.65 3.04
CA PRO A 262 -17.48 -36.83 3.87
C PRO A 262 -16.37 -35.84 3.45
N MET A 263 -15.93 -35.01 4.40
CA MET A 263 -14.95 -33.94 4.14
C MET A 263 -13.78 -34.05 5.11
N ARG A 264 -12.58 -33.75 4.61
CA ARG A 264 -11.38 -33.63 5.42
C ARG A 264 -11.09 -32.14 5.64
N ILE A 265 -11.05 -31.72 6.89
CA ILE A 265 -10.95 -30.30 7.27
C ILE A 265 -9.60 -30.04 7.93
N GLY A 266 -8.86 -29.08 7.41
CA GLY A 266 -7.62 -28.58 8.00
C GLY A 266 -7.89 -27.42 8.94
N ILE A 267 -7.19 -27.37 10.07
CA ILE A 267 -7.20 -26.24 11.00
C ILE A 267 -5.87 -25.51 10.85
N VAL A 268 -5.92 -24.24 10.48
CA VAL A 268 -4.75 -23.37 10.23
C VAL A 268 -4.50 -22.48 11.44
N ALA A 269 -3.23 -22.27 11.81
CA ALA A 269 -2.83 -21.37 12.90
C ALA A 269 -2.86 -19.88 12.53
N CYS A 270 -3.98 -19.40 12.01
CA CYS A 270 -4.21 -18.00 11.64
C CYS A 270 -5.65 -17.63 11.99
N GLY A 271 -5.89 -16.42 12.48
CA GLY A 271 -7.23 -15.90 12.74
C GLY A 271 -7.24 -14.38 12.79
N TYR A 272 -8.36 -13.80 13.20
CA TYR A 272 -8.54 -12.35 13.08
C TYR A 272 -7.63 -11.53 13.99
N ALA A 273 -7.12 -12.10 15.09
CA ALA A 273 -6.15 -11.40 15.93
C ALA A 273 -4.74 -11.41 15.33
N ASP A 274 -4.49 -12.16 14.24
CA ASP A 274 -3.27 -12.05 13.42
C ASP A 274 -3.40 -10.98 12.31
N GLY A 275 -4.60 -10.43 12.11
CA GLY A 275 -4.91 -9.47 11.05
C GLY A 275 -5.75 -10.05 9.90
N TYR A 276 -6.10 -11.34 9.93
CA TYR A 276 -6.95 -11.93 8.90
C TYR A 276 -8.41 -11.44 9.02
N PRO A 277 -9.12 -11.13 7.92
CA PRO A 277 -10.46 -10.56 8.01
C PRO A 277 -11.44 -11.56 8.62
N ARG A 278 -12.02 -11.22 9.78
CA ARG A 278 -13.02 -12.07 10.46
C ARG A 278 -14.24 -12.36 9.57
N HIS A 279 -14.55 -11.44 8.67
CA HIS A 279 -15.70 -11.51 7.78
C HIS A 279 -15.42 -12.28 6.48
N ALA A 280 -14.20 -12.78 6.27
CA ALA A 280 -13.88 -13.67 5.14
C ALA A 280 -14.91 -14.80 5.07
N PRO A 281 -15.62 -14.93 3.93
CA PRO A 281 -16.67 -15.93 3.79
C PRO A 281 -16.08 -17.33 3.60
N GLY A 282 -16.85 -18.32 4.02
CA GLY A 282 -16.54 -19.74 3.88
C GLY A 282 -17.79 -20.61 3.87
N TRP A 283 -18.90 -20.10 3.33
CA TRP A 283 -20.22 -20.77 3.30
C TRP A 283 -21.14 -20.06 2.27
N ASP A 284 -22.33 -20.61 2.00
CA ASP A 284 -23.33 -20.08 1.04
C ASP A 284 -22.78 -19.85 -0.39
N GLY A 285 -21.84 -20.67 -0.85
CA GLY A 285 -21.24 -20.55 -2.18
C GLY A 285 -20.24 -19.40 -2.33
N ASN A 286 -19.95 -18.67 -1.25
CA ASN A 286 -18.89 -17.68 -1.21
C ASN A 286 -17.77 -18.16 -0.29
N HIS A 287 -16.58 -18.34 -0.87
CA HIS A 287 -15.44 -18.90 -0.17
C HIS A 287 -14.17 -18.12 -0.46
N THR A 288 -13.43 -17.83 0.61
CA THR A 288 -12.15 -17.14 0.51
C THR A 288 -11.05 -18.13 0.14
N PRO A 289 -10.23 -17.85 -0.89
CA PRO A 289 -9.19 -18.76 -1.34
C PRO A 289 -8.01 -18.82 -0.37
N VAL A 290 -7.33 -19.97 -0.37
CA VAL A 290 -6.11 -20.27 0.40
C VAL A 290 -5.30 -21.32 -0.37
N LEU A 291 -3.98 -21.34 -0.23
CA LEU A 291 -3.17 -22.47 -0.72
C LEU A 291 -2.80 -23.39 0.43
N VAL A 292 -2.96 -24.69 0.25
CA VAL A 292 -2.41 -25.72 1.13
C VAL A 292 -1.45 -26.56 0.30
N ASN A 293 -0.16 -26.59 0.69
CA ASN A 293 0.89 -27.24 -0.09
C ASN A 293 1.00 -26.74 -1.56
N GLY A 294 0.68 -25.45 -1.80
CA GLY A 294 0.62 -24.86 -3.14
C GLY A 294 -0.65 -25.18 -3.93
N THR A 295 -1.50 -26.10 -3.45
CA THR A 295 -2.80 -26.41 -4.07
C THR A 295 -3.85 -25.42 -3.60
N ARG A 296 -4.53 -24.77 -4.56
CA ARG A 296 -5.61 -23.83 -4.25
C ARG A 296 -6.83 -24.57 -3.71
N THR A 297 -7.25 -24.17 -2.52
CA THR A 297 -8.49 -24.58 -1.85
C THR A 297 -9.13 -23.33 -1.24
N HIS A 298 -10.01 -23.50 -0.25
CA HIS A 298 -10.77 -22.40 0.32
C HIS A 298 -11.12 -22.59 1.81
N ILE A 299 -11.48 -21.47 2.45
CA ILE A 299 -11.98 -21.43 3.82
C ILE A 299 -13.40 -22.01 3.88
N VAL A 300 -13.67 -22.81 4.92
CA VAL A 300 -15.00 -23.31 5.27
C VAL A 300 -15.36 -22.92 6.69
N GLY A 301 -16.57 -22.41 6.90
CA GLY A 301 -16.99 -21.86 8.20
C GLY A 301 -16.37 -20.49 8.51
N ARG A 302 -16.61 -20.00 9.73
CA ARG A 302 -16.22 -18.64 10.13
C ARG A 302 -14.80 -18.58 10.69
N VAL A 303 -14.03 -17.58 10.27
CA VAL A 303 -12.74 -17.21 10.86
C VAL A 303 -12.89 -16.92 12.37
N SER A 304 -12.07 -17.59 13.19
CA SER A 304 -12.01 -17.39 14.65
C SER A 304 -10.84 -16.47 15.04
N MET A 305 -10.64 -16.25 16.34
CA MET A 305 -9.57 -15.36 16.83
C MET A 305 -8.18 -15.83 16.38
N ASP A 306 -7.98 -17.15 16.40
CA ASP A 306 -6.66 -17.76 16.23
C ASP A 306 -6.62 -18.90 15.20
N MET A 307 -7.78 -19.29 14.65
CA MET A 307 -7.88 -20.43 13.75
C MET A 307 -8.81 -20.17 12.57
N ILE A 308 -8.41 -20.72 11.43
CA ILE A 308 -9.19 -20.81 10.19
C ILE A 308 -9.35 -22.29 9.85
N THR A 309 -10.51 -22.66 9.34
CA THR A 309 -10.79 -24.01 8.85
C THR A 309 -10.80 -24.01 7.33
N VAL A 310 -10.12 -24.97 6.71
CA VAL A 310 -9.94 -25.07 5.25
C VAL A 310 -10.35 -26.45 4.76
N ASP A 311 -10.89 -26.51 3.55
CA ASP A 311 -11.21 -27.77 2.88
C ASP A 311 -9.93 -28.45 2.36
N LEU A 312 -9.72 -29.72 2.71
CA LEU A 312 -8.60 -30.54 2.26
C LEU A 312 -9.02 -31.64 1.27
N THR A 313 -10.26 -31.63 0.78
CA THR A 313 -10.77 -32.65 -0.17
C THR A 313 -9.89 -32.73 -1.43
N GLY A 314 -9.40 -31.59 -1.92
CA GLY A 314 -8.46 -31.52 -3.05
C GLY A 314 -6.98 -31.70 -2.69
N VAL A 315 -6.64 -31.98 -1.43
CA VAL A 315 -5.26 -32.04 -0.92
C VAL A 315 -5.06 -33.28 -0.02
N PRO A 316 -5.18 -34.51 -0.57
CA PRO A 316 -5.23 -35.74 0.23
C PRO A 316 -3.92 -36.02 0.99
N GLU A 317 -2.78 -35.54 0.51
CA GLU A 317 -1.46 -35.70 1.14
C GLU A 317 -1.18 -34.72 2.29
N ALA A 318 -2.09 -33.76 2.53
CA ALA A 318 -1.96 -32.81 3.62
C ALA A 318 -1.89 -33.52 4.98
N ARG A 319 -1.03 -33.02 5.86
CA ARG A 319 -0.81 -33.50 7.23
C ARG A 319 -0.61 -32.32 8.17
N VAL A 320 -0.66 -32.56 9.47
CA VAL A 320 -0.24 -31.53 10.44
C VAL A 320 1.20 -31.09 10.11
N GLY A 321 1.44 -29.78 10.08
CA GLY A 321 2.67 -29.15 9.61
C GLY A 321 2.72 -28.85 8.10
N THR A 322 1.69 -29.23 7.31
CA THR A 322 1.63 -28.84 5.90
C THR A 322 1.54 -27.31 5.77
N PRO A 323 2.39 -26.68 4.93
CA PRO A 323 2.37 -25.23 4.74
C PRO A 323 1.06 -24.72 4.14
N VAL A 324 0.65 -23.53 4.60
CA VAL A 324 -0.54 -22.81 4.15
C VAL A 324 -0.15 -21.39 3.77
N THR A 325 -0.50 -20.95 2.56
CA THR A 325 -0.35 -19.55 2.12
C THR A 325 -1.71 -18.87 2.18
N LEU A 326 -1.82 -17.83 3.01
CA LEU A 326 -3.04 -17.04 3.19
C LEU A 326 -3.15 -15.94 2.14
N TRP A 327 -2.01 -15.36 1.74
CA TRP A 327 -1.81 -14.53 0.56
C TRP A 327 -0.30 -14.38 0.29
N GLY A 328 0.08 -13.92 -0.90
CA GLY A 328 1.45 -13.67 -1.33
C GLY A 328 1.84 -14.50 -2.54
N GLU A 329 3.01 -15.13 -2.49
CA GLU A 329 3.49 -16.01 -3.57
C GLU A 329 2.47 -17.10 -3.91
N GLY A 330 2.02 -17.12 -5.16
CA GLY A 330 1.03 -18.08 -5.67
C GLY A 330 -0.44 -17.77 -5.35
N LEU A 331 -0.72 -16.81 -4.46
CA LEU A 331 -2.08 -16.39 -4.11
C LEU A 331 -2.15 -14.87 -3.96
N PRO A 332 -2.57 -14.14 -5.00
CA PRO A 332 -2.72 -12.69 -4.93
C PRO A 332 -3.56 -12.25 -3.74
N ILE A 333 -3.10 -11.23 -3.01
CA ILE A 333 -3.84 -10.67 -1.87
C ILE A 333 -5.19 -10.09 -2.29
N ASP A 334 -5.28 -9.62 -3.54
CA ASP A 334 -6.50 -9.08 -4.14
C ASP A 334 -7.59 -10.15 -4.28
N ASP A 335 -7.26 -11.40 -4.64
CA ASP A 335 -8.23 -12.50 -4.68
C ASP A 335 -8.88 -12.73 -3.31
N VAL A 336 -8.08 -12.66 -2.25
CA VAL A 336 -8.52 -12.86 -0.86
C VAL A 336 -9.38 -11.68 -0.39
N ALA A 337 -8.95 -10.46 -0.72
CA ALA A 337 -9.65 -9.24 -0.37
C ALA A 337 -11.00 -9.14 -1.09
N GLN A 338 -11.02 -9.41 -2.40
CA GLN A 338 -12.23 -9.37 -3.21
C GLN A 338 -13.27 -10.40 -2.72
N ALA A 339 -12.83 -11.64 -2.44
CA ALA A 339 -13.71 -12.65 -1.84
C ALA A 339 -14.28 -12.19 -0.49
N SER A 340 -13.50 -11.42 0.27
CA SER A 340 -13.89 -10.88 1.58
C SER A 340 -14.69 -9.57 1.48
N GLY A 341 -14.87 -8.97 0.30
CA GLY A 341 -15.55 -7.68 0.15
C GLY A 341 -14.74 -6.48 0.68
N THR A 342 -13.41 -6.56 0.60
CA THR A 342 -12.45 -5.50 0.94
C THR A 342 -11.39 -5.35 -0.18
N VAL A 343 -10.33 -4.58 0.06
CA VAL A 343 -9.20 -4.33 -0.84
C VAL A 343 -7.89 -4.84 -0.23
N GLY A 344 -6.94 -5.28 -1.07
CA GLY A 344 -5.68 -5.89 -0.60
C GLY A 344 -4.89 -5.01 0.38
N TYR A 345 -5.01 -3.69 0.25
CA TYR A 345 -4.42 -2.70 1.14
C TYR A 345 -4.86 -2.81 2.60
N GLU A 346 -6.15 -3.08 2.83
CA GLU A 346 -6.68 -3.23 4.18
C GLU A 346 -6.03 -4.46 4.83
N LEU A 347 -5.91 -5.55 4.07
CA LEU A 347 -5.30 -6.80 4.55
C LEU A 347 -3.83 -6.64 4.91
N MET A 348 -3.02 -6.03 4.03
CA MET A 348 -1.59 -5.82 4.32
C MET A 348 -1.37 -4.88 5.51
N CYS A 349 -2.19 -3.83 5.64
CA CYS A 349 -2.10 -2.89 6.77
C CYS A 349 -2.59 -3.48 8.10
N ALA A 350 -3.45 -4.52 8.05
CA ALA A 350 -4.03 -5.15 9.22
C ALA A 350 -3.12 -6.18 9.91
N LEU A 351 -1.94 -6.48 9.36
CA LEU A 351 -1.00 -7.45 9.93
C LEU A 351 -0.71 -7.13 11.40
N ALA A 352 -1.13 -8.01 12.31
CA ALA A 352 -1.06 -7.73 13.73
C ALA A 352 0.37 -7.85 14.28
N PRO A 353 0.74 -7.06 15.31
CA PRO A 353 2.09 -7.10 15.91
C PRO A 353 2.54 -8.47 16.43
N ARG A 354 1.60 -9.37 16.73
CA ARG A 354 1.91 -10.73 17.20
C ARG A 354 2.45 -11.65 16.11
N VAL A 355 2.28 -11.29 14.83
CA VAL A 355 2.77 -12.09 13.70
C VAL A 355 4.28 -11.83 13.54
N PRO A 356 5.13 -12.85 13.69
CA PRO A 356 6.56 -12.73 13.41
C PRO A 356 6.78 -12.35 11.95
N VAL A 357 7.72 -11.43 11.70
CA VAL A 357 8.05 -10.97 10.36
C VAL A 357 9.50 -11.30 10.04
N SER A 358 9.73 -11.90 8.88
CA SER A 358 11.06 -12.10 8.30
C SER A 358 11.21 -11.30 7.02
N VAL A 359 12.45 -11.05 6.61
CA VAL A 359 12.77 -10.31 5.39
C VAL A 359 13.63 -11.19 4.50
N GLU A 360 13.20 -11.38 3.27
CA GLU A 360 14.05 -11.88 2.20
C GLU A 360 14.89 -10.69 1.69
N PRO A 361 16.23 -10.74 1.86
CA PRO A 361 17.09 -9.60 1.54
C PRO A 361 17.22 -9.41 0.03
N VAL A 362 17.45 -8.16 -0.40
CA VAL A 362 17.86 -7.86 -1.77
C VAL A 362 19.26 -8.42 -2.01
N SER A 363 19.45 -9.27 -3.03
CA SER A 363 20.78 -9.79 -3.37
C SER A 363 21.65 -8.71 -4.00
N THR A 364 22.96 -8.76 -3.80
CA THR A 364 23.92 -7.87 -4.49
C THR A 364 23.92 -8.07 -6.02
N ALA A 365 23.44 -9.22 -6.51
CA ALA A 365 23.27 -9.48 -7.94
C ALA A 365 22.08 -8.71 -8.54
N ASP A 366 20.98 -8.58 -7.79
CA ASP A 366 19.78 -7.85 -8.23
C ASP A 366 20.03 -6.35 -8.39
N ALA A 367 20.99 -5.80 -7.63
CA ALA A 367 21.42 -4.41 -7.76
C ALA A 367 22.25 -4.13 -9.03
N GLY A 368 22.89 -5.16 -9.62
CA GLY A 368 23.84 -5.03 -10.72
C GLY A 368 23.20 -5.03 -12.12
N ASP A 369 22.10 -5.76 -12.32
CA ASP A 369 21.38 -5.80 -13.60
C ASP A 369 20.41 -4.61 -13.79
N LEU A 370 20.14 -3.85 -12.73
CA LEU A 370 19.32 -2.63 -12.77
C LEU A 370 20.06 -1.40 -13.30
N GLY A 371 21.36 -1.50 -13.59
CA GLY A 371 22.21 -0.42 -14.06
C GLY A 371 22.61 -0.46 -15.55
N LYS A 372 22.07 -1.41 -16.35
CA LYS A 372 22.54 -1.64 -17.73
C LYS A 372 21.48 -1.63 -18.83
N ALA A 373 20.27 -1.14 -18.56
CA ALA A 373 19.38 -0.67 -19.62
C ALA A 373 19.54 0.84 -19.78
N ALA A 374 20.64 1.23 -20.43
CA ALA A 374 20.90 2.61 -20.88
C ALA A 374 20.20 2.89 -22.20
#